data_AF-A0A7X1ZA28-F1
#
_entry.id   AF-A0A7X1ZA28-F1
#
_cell.length_a   1.000
_cell.length_b   1.000
_cell.length_c   1.000
_cell.angle_alpha   90.00
_cell.angle_beta   90.00
_cell.angle_gamma   90.00
#
_symmetry.space_group_name_H-M   'P 1'
#
loop_
_entity.id
_entity.type
_entity.pdbx_description
1 polymer ?
#
loop_
_entity_poly.entity_id
_entity_poly.type
_entity_poly.pdbx_seq_one_letter_code
_entity_poly.pdbx_strand_id
1 'polypeptide(L)'
;MIFTQVTLEISEKVKKPNGAENSVIKYVILPAKKERISQNRLDEFSMQGLKKVVRLSLNNVGEYEFKIFDYFTDEHGIRYKRTVWERDTQSNKIILEGEVANGI
;
A
#
# COMPACT_ATOMS: atom_id res chain seq x y z
N MET A 1 11.56 -16.02 -11.44
CA MET A 1 11.32 -14.84 -10.56
C MET A 1 9.94 -14.32 -10.89
N ILE A 2 9.00 -14.37 -9.95
CA ILE A 2 7.72 -13.67 -10.12
C ILE A 2 7.97 -12.24 -9.64
N PHE A 3 7.97 -11.28 -10.56
CA PHE A 3 8.04 -9.87 -10.23
C PHE A 3 6.64 -9.44 -9.79
N THR A 4 6.39 -9.43 -8.48
CA THR A 4 5.19 -8.82 -7.91
C THR A 4 5.31 -7.30 -8.09
N GLN A 5 4.23 -6.66 -8.49
CA GLN A 5 4.16 -5.22 -8.68
C GLN A 5 2.96 -4.66 -7.93
N VAL A 6 3.09 -3.44 -7.43
CA VAL A 6 2.01 -2.74 -6.75
C VAL A 6 1.80 -1.38 -7.37
N THR A 7 0.54 -1.00 -7.55
CA THR A 7 0.15 0.32 -8.05
C THR A 7 -0.37 1.15 -6.89
N LEU A 8 0.35 2.19 -6.51
CA LEU A 8 -0.06 3.14 -5.47
C LEU A 8 -1.00 4.20 -6.06
N GLU A 9 -2.08 4.54 -5.35
CA GLU A 9 -3.01 5.61 -5.71
C GLU A 9 -2.66 6.90 -4.96
N ILE A 10 -1.62 7.60 -5.43
CA ILE A 10 -1.08 8.78 -4.75
C ILE A 10 -2.03 9.97 -4.91
N SER A 11 -2.45 10.55 -3.79
CA SER A 11 -3.26 11.76 -3.76
C SER A 11 -2.35 12.99 -3.88
N GLU A 12 -2.38 13.66 -5.04
CA GLU A 12 -1.65 14.91 -5.27
C GLU A 12 -2.61 16.10 -5.33
N LYS A 13 -2.25 17.18 -4.64
CA LYS A 13 -2.97 18.46 -4.72
C LYS A 13 -2.37 19.31 -5.83
N VAL A 14 -3.15 19.55 -6.88
CA VAL A 14 -2.77 20.44 -7.98
C VAL A 14 -3.47 21.79 -7.78
N LYS A 15 -2.69 22.87 -7.71
CA LYS A 15 -3.22 24.23 -7.68
C LYS A 15 -3.60 24.65 -9.10
N LYS A 16 -4.87 24.97 -9.31
CA LYS A 16 -5.34 25.56 -10.56
C LYS A 16 -4.90 27.03 -10.66
N PRO A 17 -4.83 27.60 -11.88
CA PRO A 17 -4.46 29.01 -12.08
C PRO A 17 -5.36 30.02 -11.35
N ASN A 18 -6.57 29.59 -10.98
CA ASN A 18 -7.55 30.38 -10.24
C ASN A 18 -7.44 30.26 -8.70
N GLY A 19 -6.39 29.60 -8.18
CA GLY A 19 -6.18 29.42 -6.74
C GLY A 19 -6.95 28.26 -6.09
N ALA A 20 -7.79 27.54 -6.82
CA ALA A 20 -8.48 26.36 -6.30
C ALA A 20 -7.54 25.13 -6.22
N GLU A 21 -7.58 24.39 -5.11
CA GLU A 21 -6.89 23.11 -4.96
C GLU A 21 -7.76 21.98 -5.53
N ASN A 22 -7.21 21.17 -6.43
CA ASN A 22 -7.87 19.96 -6.91
C ASN A 22 -7.06 18.73 -6.46
N SER A 23 -7.73 17.75 -5.87
CA SER A 23 -7.09 16.46 -5.56
C SER A 23 -7.15 15.57 -6.80
N VAL A 24 -5.99 15.18 -7.31
CA VAL A 24 -5.84 14.26 -8.45
C VAL A 24 -5.17 12.98 -7.95
N ILE A 25 -5.70 11.83 -8.35
CA ILE A 25 -5.09 10.54 -8.05
C ILE A 25 -4.08 10.21 -9.15
N LYS A 26 -2.83 10.01 -8.76
CA LYS A 26 -1.74 9.59 -9.63
C LYS A 26 -1.37 8.14 -9.33
N TYR A 27 -1.37 7.31 -10.35
CA TYR A 27 -0.99 5.90 -10.24
C TYR A 27 0.52 5.73 -10.40
N VAL A 28 1.16 5.07 -9.44
CA VAL A 28 2.60 4.79 -9.49
C VAL A 28 2.83 3.30 -9.30
N ILE A 29 3.48 2.67 -10.27
CA ILE A 29 3.79 1.24 -10.25
C ILE A 29 5.18 1.06 -9.63
N LEU A 30 5.26 0.27 -8.57
CA LEU A 30 6.50 -0.05 -7.88
C LEU A 30 6.73 -1.57 -7.83
N PRO A 31 7.99 -2.02 -7.95
CA PRO A 31 8.33 -3.40 -7.72
C PRO A 31 8.13 -3.73 -6.24
N ALA A 32 7.46 -4.83 -5.98
CA ALA A 32 7.17 -5.30 -4.64
C ALA A 32 7.52 -6.78 -4.51
N LYS A 33 7.67 -7.24 -3.27
CA LYS A 33 7.77 -8.65 -2.95
C LYS A 33 6.69 -8.99 -1.95
N LYS A 34 5.88 -9.99 -2.27
CA LYS A 34 4.85 -10.50 -1.36
C LYS A 34 5.50 -11.23 -0.20
N GLU A 35 5.21 -10.78 1.02
CA GLU A 35 5.71 -11.39 2.25
C GLU A 35 4.66 -12.35 2.82
N ARG A 36 5.13 -13.45 3.42
CA ARG A 36 4.23 -14.39 4.11
C ARG A 36 3.86 -13.81 5.47
N ILE A 37 2.58 -13.67 5.73
CA ILE A 37 2.08 -13.29 7.05
C ILE A 37 2.03 -14.57 7.91
N SER A 38 2.97 -14.73 8.84
CA SER A 38 2.96 -15.83 9.81
C SER A 38 1.95 -15.53 10.93
N GLN A 39 0.96 -16.40 11.10
CA GLN A 39 -0.14 -16.29 12.08
C GLN A 39 0.28 -16.52 13.56
N ASN A 40 1.51 -16.17 13.96
CA ASN A 40 1.98 -16.40 15.33
C ASN A 40 1.53 -15.33 16.35
N ARG A 41 0.65 -14.39 15.97
CA ARG A 41 0.01 -13.38 16.85
C ARG A 41 -1.48 -13.68 17.03
N LEU A 42 -1.80 -14.91 17.41
CA LEU A 42 -3.18 -15.39 17.61
C LEU A 42 -3.92 -14.71 18.77
N ASP A 43 -3.22 -14.02 19.68
CA ASP A 43 -3.83 -13.52 20.93
C ASP A 43 -4.53 -12.15 20.79
N GLU A 44 -4.18 -11.31 19.81
CA GLU A 44 -4.89 -10.04 19.51
C GLU A 44 -5.85 -10.13 18.31
N PHE A 45 -5.76 -11.20 17.52
CA PHE A 45 -6.61 -11.47 16.34
C PHE A 45 -7.76 -12.44 16.65
N SER A 46 -8.15 -12.52 17.92
CA SER A 46 -9.25 -13.37 18.38
C SER A 46 -10.56 -12.96 17.69
N MET A 47 -10.89 -13.73 16.65
CA MET A 47 -12.22 -13.88 16.05
C MET A 47 -12.84 -12.67 15.30
N GLN A 48 -12.08 -11.60 15.02
CA GLN A 48 -12.49 -10.55 14.06
C GLN A 48 -11.81 -10.69 12.70
N GLY A 49 -12.07 -11.82 12.04
CA GLY A 49 -11.98 -11.94 10.59
C GLY A 49 -10.67 -12.47 10.06
N LEU A 50 -10.81 -13.55 9.29
CA LEU A 50 -9.97 -13.94 8.15
C LEU A 50 -9.94 -12.82 7.09
N LYS A 51 -9.66 -11.58 7.48
CA LYS A 51 -9.56 -10.45 6.55
C LYS A 51 -8.45 -10.79 5.56
N LYS A 52 -8.77 -10.68 4.27
CA LYS A 52 -7.78 -10.86 3.21
C LYS A 52 -6.79 -9.69 3.31
N VAL A 53 -5.75 -9.89 4.09
CA VAL A 53 -4.65 -8.95 4.27
C VAL A 53 -3.54 -9.29 3.30
N VAL A 54 -2.86 -8.27 2.80
CA VAL A 54 -1.64 -8.40 2.02
C VAL A 54 -0.51 -7.65 2.73
N ARG A 55 0.68 -8.24 2.74
CA ARG A 55 1.92 -7.60 3.17
C ARG A 55 2.92 -7.67 2.03
N LEU A 56 3.46 -6.52 1.66
CA LEU A 56 4.42 -6.34 0.60
C LEU A 56 5.66 -5.64 1.16
N SER A 57 6.84 -6.07 0.73
CA SER A 57 8.09 -5.33 0.93
C SER A 57 8.51 -4.67 -0.37
N LEU A 58 8.71 -3.34 -0.34
CA LEU A 58 9.12 -2.55 -1.48
C LEU A 58 10.57 -2.09 -1.29
N ASN A 59 11.35 -2.19 -2.36
CA ASN A 59 12.70 -1.61 -2.43
C ASN A 59 12.65 -0.36 -3.31
N ASN A 60 13.57 0.59 -3.08
CA ASN A 60 13.78 1.75 -3.94
C ASN A 60 12.52 2.62 -4.18
N VAL A 61 11.71 2.85 -3.13
CA VAL A 61 10.49 3.67 -3.20
C VAL A 61 10.79 5.15 -3.49
N GLY A 62 11.99 5.63 -3.14
CA GLY A 62 12.47 6.96 -3.53
C GLY A 62 11.57 8.10 -3.02
N GLU A 63 11.15 8.99 -3.93
CA GLU A 63 10.31 10.15 -3.61
C GLU A 63 8.89 9.79 -3.14
N TYR A 64 8.44 8.55 -3.36
CA TYR A 64 7.08 8.12 -3.02
C TYR A 64 6.91 7.74 -1.55
N GLU A 65 8.00 7.61 -0.80
CA GLU A 65 7.96 7.23 0.62
C GLU A 65 7.18 8.24 1.46
N PHE A 66 7.30 9.53 1.13
CA PHE A 66 6.64 10.62 1.85
C PHE A 66 5.29 11.02 1.25
N LYS A 67 4.80 10.27 0.25
CA LYS A 67 3.53 10.57 -0.41
C LYS A 67 2.36 9.98 0.39
N ILE A 68 1.22 10.65 0.29
CA ILE A 68 -0.02 10.24 0.95
C ILE A 68 -0.89 9.49 -0.07
N PHE A 69 -1.33 8.30 0.31
CA PHE A 69 -2.27 7.49 -0.44
C PHE A 69 -3.07 6.61 0.52
N ASP A 70 -4.32 6.33 0.20
CA ASP A 70 -5.19 5.48 1.03
C ASP A 70 -5.39 4.09 0.43
N TYR A 71 -5.14 3.95 -0.87
CA TYR A 71 -5.40 2.73 -1.62
C TYR A 71 -4.22 2.34 -2.50
N PHE A 72 -4.09 1.04 -2.73
CA PHE A 72 -3.15 0.47 -3.69
C PHE A 72 -3.75 -0.78 -4.32
N THR A 73 -3.21 -1.18 -5.47
CA THR A 73 -3.69 -2.34 -6.23
C THR A 73 -2.53 -3.28 -6.50
N ASP A 74 -2.74 -4.59 -6.34
CA ASP A 74 -1.73 -5.62 -6.65
C ASP A 74 -1.66 -5.94 -8.16
N GLU A 75 -0.77 -6.85 -8.53
CA GLU A 75 -0.58 -7.31 -9.91
C GLU A 75 -1.80 -8.05 -10.48
N HIS A 76 -2.73 -8.48 -9.63
CA HIS A 76 -3.96 -9.18 -9.99
C HIS A 76 -5.17 -8.26 -10.07
N GLY A 77 -4.99 -6.95 -9.87
CA GLY A 77 -6.08 -5.97 -9.89
C GLY A 77 -6.89 -5.93 -8.60
N ILE A 78 -6.43 -6.57 -7.52
CA ILE A 78 -7.10 -6.51 -6.22
C ILE A 78 -6.72 -5.19 -5.56
N ARG A 79 -7.74 -4.38 -5.24
CA ARG A 79 -7.57 -3.12 -4.53
C ARG A 79 -7.60 -3.33 -3.02
N TYR A 80 -6.66 -2.70 -2.34
CA TYR A 80 -6.47 -2.77 -0.91
C TYR A 80 -6.55 -1.37 -0.31
N LYS A 81 -7.17 -1.25 0.86
CA LYS A 81 -7.04 -0.07 1.72
C LYS A 81 -5.76 -0.21 2.54
N ARG A 82 -4.89 0.81 2.45
CA ARG A 82 -3.62 0.86 3.17
C ARG A 82 -3.83 0.88 4.68
N THR A 83 -3.17 -0.03 5.38
CA THR A 83 -3.12 -0.09 6.85
C THR A 83 -1.74 0.24 7.38
N VAL A 84 -0.68 -0.18 6.70
CA VAL A 84 0.72 0.11 7.07
C VAL A 84 1.47 0.67 5.87
N TRP A 85 2.29 1.69 6.12
CA TRP A 85 3.25 2.24 5.17
C TRP A 85 4.42 2.84 5.93
N GLU A 86 5.40 1.99 6.22
CA GLU A 86 6.48 2.34 7.12
C GLU A 86 7.80 1.74 6.63
N ARG A 87 8.89 2.46 6.87
CA ARG A 87 10.23 1.92 6.64
C ARG A 87 10.60 0.97 7.77
N ASP A 88 10.89 -0.28 7.42
CA ASP A 88 11.53 -1.22 8.33
C ASP A 88 13.00 -0.82 8.50
N THR A 89 13.38 -0.52 9.74
CA THR A 89 14.73 -0.07 10.11
C THR A 89 15.77 -1.18 10.00
N GLN A 90 15.36 -2.46 10.00
CA GLN A 90 16.28 -3.59 9.90
C GLN A 90 16.61 -3.93 8.45
N SER A 91 15.60 -3.98 7.57
CA SER A 91 15.80 -4.32 6.16
C SER A 91 15.97 -3.10 5.24
N ASN A 92 15.73 -1.89 5.74
CA ASN A 92 15.69 -0.64 4.97
C ASN A 92 14.70 -0.68 3.79
N LYS A 93 13.65 -1.51 3.91
CA LYS A 93 12.56 -1.65 2.94
C LYS A 93 11.32 -0.94 3.44
N ILE A 94 10.45 -0.56 2.53
CA ILE A 94 9.11 -0.12 2.92
C ILE A 94 8.21 -1.33 3.07
N ILE A 95 7.57 -1.44 4.23
CA ILE A 95 6.50 -2.39 4.49
C ILE A 95 5.19 -1.72 4.14
N LEU A 96 4.50 -2.31 3.16
CA LEU A 96 3.15 -1.93 2.76
C LEU A 96 2.20 -3.04 3.15
N GLU A 97 1.20 -2.69 3.95
CA GLU A 97 0.09 -3.60 4.25
C GLU A 97 -1.24 -2.98 3.86
N GLY A 98 -2.17 -3.85 3.53
CA GLY A 98 -3.54 -3.45 3.31
C GLY A 98 -4.52 -4.58 3.45
N GLU A 99 -5.77 -4.19 3.68
CA GLU A 99 -6.93 -5.06 3.72
C GLU A 99 -7.68 -4.93 2.39
N VAL A 100 -8.21 -6.03 1.84
CA VAL A 100 -9.03 -5.97 0.62
C VAL A 100 -10.14 -4.94 0.79
N ALA A 101 -10.17 -3.97 -0.11
CA ALA A 101 -11.24 -2.99 -0.18
C ALA A 101 -12.45 -3.66 -0.88
N ASN A 102 -13.22 -4.46 -0.14
CA ASN A 102 -14.54 -4.88 -0.60
C ASN A 102 -15.34 -3.59 -0.79
N GLY A 103 -15.85 -3.37 -2.00
CA GLY A 103 -16.61 -2.16 -2.35
C GLY A 103 -17.60 -1.80 -1.25
N ILE A 104 -17.53 -0.54 -0.80
CA ILE A 104 -18.59 0.08 0.00
C ILE A 104 -19.83 0.16 -0.89
#